data_AF-A0A4Q5Z7C0-F1
#
_entry.id   AF-A0A4Q5Z7C0-F1
#
_cell.length_a   1.000
_cell.length_b   1.000
_cell.length_c   1.000
_cell.angle_alpha   90.00
_cell.angle_beta   90.00
_cell.angle_gamma   90.00
#
_symmetry.space_group_name_H-M   'P 1'
#
loop_
_entity.id
_entity.type
_entity.pdbx_description
1 polymer ?
#
loop_
_entity_poly.entity_id
_entity_poly.type
_entity_poly.pdbx_seq_one_letter_code
_entity_poly.pdbx_strand_id
1 'polypeptide(L)'
;MNQLTNLTSQPVLSDHDREAQDLTRILPASRKVYIEGSTPDVRVPMREISLTDTPTGLGDEKNPPVLVYDTSGAYTDPDVAIDL
;
A
#
# COMPACT_ATOMS: atom_id res chain seq x y z
N MET A 1 6.46 43.90 -25.12
CA MET A 1 5.52 42.92 -25.67
C MET A 1 6.32 41.69 -26.09
N ASN A 2 6.17 40.49 -25.55
CA ASN A 2 5.20 39.93 -24.62
C ASN A 2 5.92 38.78 -23.87
N GLN A 3 5.76 38.70 -22.55
CA GLN A 3 6.16 37.52 -21.77
C GLN A 3 5.10 36.44 -21.96
N LEU A 4 5.46 35.27 -22.50
CA LEU A 4 4.63 34.07 -22.46
C LEU A 4 5.21 33.13 -21.41
N THR A 5 4.79 33.31 -20.15
CA THR A 5 5.00 32.34 -19.09
C THR A 5 4.04 31.18 -19.31
N ASN A 6 4.60 30.03 -19.64
CA ASN A 6 3.90 28.77 -19.75
C ASN A 6 3.47 28.32 -18.34
N LEU A 7 2.27 28.73 -17.91
CA LEU A 7 1.66 28.25 -16.68
C LEU A 7 1.00 26.90 -17.00
N THR A 8 1.76 25.82 -16.84
CA THR A 8 1.14 24.51 -16.63
C THR A 8 0.28 24.60 -15.38
N SER A 9 -1.03 24.72 -15.56
CA SER A 9 -2.01 24.68 -14.48
C SER A 9 -2.00 23.27 -13.88
N GLN A 10 -1.28 23.11 -12.76
CA GLN A 10 -1.55 21.98 -11.89
C GLN A 10 -3.00 22.10 -11.41
N PRO A 11 -3.81 21.02 -11.47
CA PRO A 11 -5.16 21.07 -10.95
C PRO A 11 -5.10 21.47 -9.47
N VAL A 12 -5.89 22.47 -9.11
CA VAL A 12 -6.06 22.88 -7.71
C VAL A 12 -6.88 21.77 -7.05
N LEU A 13 -6.18 20.84 -6.39
CA LEU A 13 -6.79 19.80 -5.59
C LEU A 13 -7.53 20.42 -4.40
N SER A 14 -8.72 19.92 -4.09
CA SER A 14 -9.37 20.28 -2.84
C SER A 14 -8.59 19.72 -1.64
N ASP A 15 -8.83 20.25 -0.45
CA ASP A 15 -8.20 19.72 0.77
C ASP A 15 -8.53 18.23 0.98
N HIS A 16 -9.76 17.83 0.63
CA HIS A 16 -10.21 16.44 0.67
C HIS A 16 -9.43 15.53 -0.31
N ASP A 17 -9.14 16.01 -1.51
CA ASP A 17 -8.36 15.24 -2.50
C ASP A 17 -6.91 15.03 -2.02
N ARG A 18 -6.37 15.99 -1.26
CA ARG A 18 -5.03 15.87 -0.67
C ARG A 18 -4.99 14.87 0.48
N GLU A 19 -6.00 14.88 1.35
CA GLU A 19 -6.12 13.87 2.42
C GLU A 19 -6.33 12.46 1.86
N ALA A 20 -7.09 12.34 0.76
CA ALA A 20 -7.31 11.08 0.08
C ALA A 20 -6.03 10.45 -0.48
N GLN A 21 -5.08 11.25 -0.96
CA GLN A 21 -3.79 10.74 -1.47
C GLN A 21 -3.01 9.99 -0.39
N ASP A 22 -3.07 10.44 0.86
CA ASP A 22 -2.40 9.77 1.98
C ASP A 22 -3.00 8.40 2.30
N LEU A 23 -4.28 8.14 1.95
CA LEU A 23 -4.94 6.85 2.18
C LEU A 23 -4.32 5.72 1.36
N THR A 24 -3.75 6.04 0.20
CA THR A 24 -3.15 5.06 -0.73
C THR A 24 -1.66 4.82 -0.52
N ARG A 25 -1.10 5.41 0.55
CA ARG A 25 0.32 5.30 0.82
C ARG A 25 0.73 3.86 1.11
N ILE A 26 1.80 3.41 0.45
CA ILE A 26 2.41 2.10 0.69
C ILE A 26 2.88 2.00 2.14
N LEU A 27 2.47 0.93 2.81
CA LEU A 27 2.97 0.56 4.13
C LEU A 27 4.34 -0.12 3.97
N PRO A 28 5.42 0.38 4.59
CA PRO A 28 6.77 -0.15 4.39
C PRO A 28 6.88 -1.65 4.74
N ALA A 29 7.74 -2.35 3.98
CA ALA A 29 8.00 -3.79 4.12
C ALA A 29 6.73 -4.66 4.13
N SER A 30 5.61 -4.13 3.65
CA SER A 30 4.30 -4.76 3.73
C SER A 30 3.70 -4.91 2.33
N ARG A 31 2.92 -5.96 2.13
CA ARG A 31 2.02 -6.08 0.98
C ARG A 31 0.67 -6.65 1.41
N LYS A 32 -0.39 -6.23 0.74
CA LYS A 32 -1.69 -6.87 0.90
C LYS A 32 -1.64 -8.26 0.27
N VAL A 33 -2.19 -9.24 0.97
CA VAL A 33 -2.39 -10.61 0.48
C VAL A 33 -3.81 -11.04 0.80
N TYR A 34 -4.31 -12.02 0.05
CA TYR A 34 -5.64 -12.56 0.26
C TYR A 34 -5.54 -14.04 0.59
N ILE A 35 -6.21 -14.45 1.67
CA ILE A 35 -6.35 -15.85 2.05
C ILE A 35 -7.73 -16.32 1.64
N GLU A 36 -7.80 -17.42 0.90
CA GLU A 36 -9.04 -18.12 0.60
C GLU A 36 -9.48 -18.95 1.81
N GLY A 37 -10.75 -18.78 2.21
CA GLY A 37 -11.35 -19.52 3.32
C GLY A 37 -12.11 -20.77 2.83
N SER A 38 -13.06 -21.23 3.65
CA SER A 38 -13.98 -22.32 3.26
C SER A 38 -14.95 -21.94 2.14
N THR A 39 -15.13 -20.63 1.89
CA THR A 39 -15.99 -20.10 0.84
C THR A 39 -15.10 -19.62 -0.31
N PRO A 40 -15.06 -20.31 -1.46
CA PRO A 40 -14.06 -20.06 -2.52
C PRO A 40 -14.05 -18.64 -3.09
N ASP A 41 -15.21 -17.98 -3.10
CA ASP A 41 -15.36 -16.62 -3.65
C ASP A 41 -15.02 -15.52 -2.65
N VAL A 42 -14.72 -15.87 -1.39
CA VAL A 42 -14.40 -14.90 -0.33
C VAL A 42 -12.89 -14.83 -0.14
N ARG A 43 -12.35 -13.64 -0.44
CA ARG A 43 -10.94 -13.31 -0.26
C ARG A 43 -10.75 -12.53 1.05
N VAL A 44 -10.17 -13.15 2.08
CA VAL A 44 -9.94 -12.51 3.38
C VAL A 44 -8.65 -11.67 3.32
N PRO A 45 -8.72 -10.34 3.50
CA PRO A 45 -7.55 -9.49 3.39
C PRO A 45 -6.64 -9.64 4.62
N MET A 46 -5.37 -9.90 4.34
CA MET A 46 -4.29 -9.90 5.33
C MET A 46 -3.16 -9.00 4.82
N ARG A 47 -2.32 -8.54 5.73
CA ARG A 47 -1.08 -7.85 5.40
C ARG A 47 0.10 -8.73 5.75
N GLU A 48 0.92 -9.01 4.76
CA GLU A 48 2.17 -9.72 4.94
C GLU A 48 3.31 -8.73 5.15
N ILE A 49 4.01 -8.85 6.28
CA ILE A 49 5.17 -8.04 6.64
C ILE A 49 6.44 -8.87 6.48
N SER A 50 7.34 -8.42 5.61
CA SER A 50 8.65 -9.03 5.44
C SER A 50 9.56 -8.63 6.60
N LEU A 51 10.25 -9.62 7.18
CA LEU A 51 11.21 -9.42 8.25
C LEU A 51 12.63 -9.50 7.71
N THR A 52 13.54 -8.74 8.30
CA THR A 52 14.99 -8.91 8.06
C THR A 52 15.46 -10.20 8.71
N ASP A 53 16.56 -10.77 8.22
CA ASP A 53 17.17 -11.95 8.83
C ASP A 53 17.66 -11.67 10.26
N THR A 54 17.69 -12.70 11.10
CA THR A 54 18.30 -12.65 12.43
C THR A 54 19.80 -12.96 12.30
N PRO A 55 20.71 -12.03 12.67
CA PRO A 55 22.13 -12.33 12.67
C PRO A 55 22.46 -13.36 13.76
N THR A 56 23.14 -14.44 13.39
CA THR A 56 23.61 -15.48 14.31
C THR A 56 25.12 -15.67 14.22
N GLY A 57 25.71 -16.40 15.18
CA GLY A 57 27.14 -16.72 15.15
C GLY A 57 27.56 -17.61 13.97
N LEU A 58 26.62 -18.20 13.23
CA LEU A 58 26.87 -19.08 12.08
C LEU A 58 26.41 -18.46 10.74
N GLY A 59 25.98 -17.19 10.73
CA GLY A 59 25.41 -16.50 9.58
C GLY A 59 23.99 -15.98 9.84
N ASP A 60 23.27 -15.65 8.77
CA ASP A 60 21.94 -15.07 8.86
C ASP A 60 20.84 -16.14 8.88
N GLU A 61 19.95 -16.08 9.87
CA GLU A 61 18.76 -16.92 9.97
C GLU A 61 17.55 -16.21 9.35
N LYS A 62 16.93 -16.84 8.34
CA LYS A 62 15.77 -16.28 7.64
C LYS A 62 14.55 -16.25 8.55
N ASN A 63 13.95 -15.07 8.71
CA ASN A 63 12.67 -14.93 9.39
C ASN A 63 11.51 -15.07 8.39
N PRO A 64 10.53 -15.96 8.64
CA PRO A 64 9.33 -16.00 7.81
C PRO A 64 8.54 -14.69 7.96
N PRO A 65 7.79 -14.28 6.93
CA PRO A 65 6.96 -13.09 7.03
C PRO A 65 5.83 -13.27 8.05
N VAL A 66 5.39 -12.16 8.62
CA VAL A 66 4.28 -12.13 9.59
C VAL A 66 3.00 -11.67 8.90
N LEU A 67 1.93 -12.45 9.07
CA LEU A 67 0.60 -12.08 8.63
C LEU A 67 -0.14 -11.37 9.75
N VAL A 68 -0.68 -10.19 9.46
CA VAL A 68 -1.54 -9.42 10.36
C VAL A 68 -2.87 -9.11 9.69
N TYR A 69 -3.92 -8.93 10.49
CA TYR A 69 -5.23 -8.52 9.99
C TYR A 69 -5.13 -7.14 9.33
N ASP A 70 -5.78 -6.95 8.19
CA ASP A 70 -5.67 -5.73 7.39
C ASP A 70 -7.03 -5.05 7.18
N THR A 71 -7.26 -3.97 7.93
CA THR A 71 -8.48 -3.14 7.87
C THR A 71 -8.41 -2.03 6.83
N SER A 72 -7.32 -1.90 6.06
CA SER A 72 -7.16 -0.79 5.12
C SER A 72 -8.05 -0.88 3.88
N GLY A 73 -8.70 -2.02 3.64
CA GLY A 73 -9.60 -2.21 2.51
C GLY A 73 -8.89 -2.10 1.16
N ALA A 74 -9.59 -1.58 0.14
CA ALA A 74 -9.05 -1.42 -1.22
C ALA A 74 -7.92 -0.39 -1.32
N TYR A 75 -7.82 0.54 -0.37
CA TYR A 75 -6.90 1.68 -0.46
C TYR A 75 -5.42 1.30 -0.49
N THR A 76 -5.05 0.12 0.01
CA THR A 76 -3.67 -0.39 -0.06
C THR A 76 -3.53 -1.59 -0.98
N ASP A 77 -4.56 -1.91 -1.77
CA ASP A 77 -4.49 -2.94 -2.80
C ASP A 77 -3.92 -2.33 -4.09
N PRO A 78 -2.70 -2.70 -4.53
CA PRO A 78 -2.10 -2.15 -5.75
C PRO A 78 -2.86 -2.53 -7.03
N ASP A 79 -3.70 -3.57 -6.98
CA ASP A 79 -4.47 -4.06 -8.11
C ASP A 79 -5.84 -3.37 -8.23
N VAL A 80 -6.19 -2.47 -7.31
CA VAL A 80 -7.46 -1.73 -7.31
C VAL A 80 -7.23 -0.26 -7.67
N ALA A 81 -7.82 0.16 -8.79
CA ALA A 81 -7.93 1.57 -9.12
C ALA A 81 -8.99 2.22 -8.23
N ILE A 82 -8.57 3.19 -7.42
CA ILE A 82 -9.44 3.97 -6.53
C ILE A 82 -10.03 5.16 -7.33
N ASP A 83 -11.35 5.30 -7.29
CA ASP A 83 -12.13 6.40 -7.87
C ASP A 83 -12.98 7.02 -6.73
N LEU A 84 -12.72 8.28 -6.38
CA LEU A 84 -13.29 8.98 -5.21
C LEU A 84 -14.25 10.10 -5.61
#